data_AF-A0A7C1AAC8-F1
#
_entry.id   AF-A0A7C1AAC8-F1
#
_cell.length_a   1.000
_cell.length_b   1.000
_cell.length_c   1.000
_cell.angle_alpha   90.00
_cell.angle_beta   90.00
_cell.angle_gamma   90.00
#
_symmetry.space_group_name_H-M   'P 1'
#
loop_
_entity.id
_entity.type
_entity.pdbx_description
1 polymer ?
#
loop_
_entity_poly.entity_id
_entity_poly.type
_entity_poly.pdbx_seq_one_letter_code
_entity_poly.pdbx_strand_id
1 'polypeptide(L)' 'EDLGLDVPDVGAVYRALRRQESQGLLTSTWETGATRPRRVYTITPAGREVLEIWMRGVEEMREALERLLQVWKGDTQ' A
#
# COMPACT_ATOMS: atom_id res chain seq x y z
N GLU A 1 -22.76 -6.30 -2.23
CA GLU A 1 -21.93 -5.09 -2.09
C GLU A 1 -20.49 -5.47 -2.31
N ASP A 2 -19.80 -4.70 -3.15
CA ASP A 2 -18.36 -4.83 -3.34
C ASP A 2 -17.64 -4.13 -2.18
N LEU A 3 -16.67 -4.81 -1.56
CA LEU A 3 -15.92 -4.31 -0.41
C LEU A 3 -14.88 -3.25 -0.80
N GLY A 4 -14.79 -2.90 -2.09
CA GLY A 4 -13.87 -1.88 -2.60
C GLY A 4 -12.41 -2.33 -2.55
N LEU A 5 -12.18 -3.65 -2.58
CA LEU A 5 -10.85 -4.27 -2.58
C LEU A 5 -10.27 -4.45 -3.99
N ASP A 6 -10.88 -3.79 -4.97
CA ASP A 6 -10.47 -3.88 -6.36
C ASP A 6 -9.06 -3.34 -6.60
N VAL A 7 -8.42 -3.92 -7.61
CA VAL A 7 -7.08 -3.51 -8.04
C VAL A 7 -7.15 -2.06 -8.55
N PRO A 8 -6.33 -1.14 -8.03
CA PRO A 8 -6.39 0.26 -8.42
C PRO A 8 -6.05 0.45 -9.90
N ASP A 9 -6.72 1.41 -10.54
CA ASP A 9 -6.40 1.82 -11.90
C ASP A 9 -4.98 2.42 -11.99
N VAL A 10 -4.38 2.38 -13.18
CA VAL A 10 -3.01 2.87 -13.42
C VAL A 10 -2.85 4.34 -13.01
N GLY A 11 -3.88 5.17 -13.22
CA GLY A 11 -3.88 6.57 -12.79
C GLY A 11 -3.87 6.73 -11.28
N ALA A 12 -4.62 5.90 -10.55
CA ALA A 12 -4.61 5.86 -9.08
C ALA A 12 -3.24 5.47 -8.53
N VAL A 13 -2.58 4.49 -9.15
CA VAL A 13 -1.20 4.10 -8.80
C VAL A 13 -0.24 5.29 -8.94
N TYR A 14 -0.27 6.00 -10.07
CA TYR A 14 0.61 7.17 -10.27
C TYR A 14 0.31 8.33 -9.31
N ARG A 15 -0.96 8.58 -8.98
CA ARG A 15 -1.33 9.59 -7.97
C ARG A 15 -0.79 9.21 -6.59
N ALA A 16 -0.88 7.93 -6.22
CA ALA A 16 -0.32 7.44 -4.97
C ALA A 16 1.21 7.61 -4.95
N LEU A 17 1.93 7.18 -5.98
CA LEU A 17 3.39 7.32 -6.07
C LEU A 17 3.85 8.78 -5.97
N ARG A 18 3.18 9.71 -6.67
CA ARG A 18 3.48 11.15 -6.56
C ARG A 18 3.22 11.71 -5.18
N ARG A 19 2.15 11.27 -4.52
CA ARG A 19 1.85 11.68 -3.13
C ARG A 19 2.93 11.18 -2.18
N GLN A 20 3.33 9.92 -2.29
CA GLN A 20 4.39 9.35 -1.45
C GLN A 20 5.75 10.03 -1.69
N GLU A 21 6.05 10.41 -2.94
CA GLU A 21 7.22 11.23 -3.25
C GLU A 21 7.15 12.62 -2.60
N SER A 22 6.00 13.30 -2.68
CA SER A 22 5.83 14.62 -2.02
C SER A 22 5.96 14.58 -0.50
N GLN A 23 5.78 13.40 0.10
CA GLN A 23 5.95 13.16 1.53
C GLN A 23 7.40 12.74 1.89
N GLY A 24 8.30 12.62 0.92
CA GLY A 24 9.68 12.17 1.12
C GLY A 24 9.85 10.66 1.34
N LEU A 25 8.78 9.88 1.15
CA LEU A 25 8.79 8.42 1.34
C LEU A 25 9.31 7.68 0.10
N LEU A 26 9.22 8.32 -1.07
CA LEU A 26 9.84 7.87 -2.31
C LEU A 26 10.71 8.97 -2.91
N THR A 27 11.69 8.58 -3.71
CA THR A 27 12.36 9.45 -4.69
C THR A 27 12.08 8.91 -6.09
N SER A 28 12.29 9.74 -7.11
CA SER A 28 12.19 9.28 -8.48
C SER A 28 13.29 9.80 -9.40
N THR A 29 13.56 9.04 -10.45
CA THR A 29 14.50 9.38 -11.50
C THR A 29 13.89 9.13 -12.87
N TRP A 30 14.27 9.95 -13.85
CA TRP A 30 13.95 9.70 -15.25
C TRP A 30 15.00 8.79 -15.87
N GLU A 31 14.57 7.65 -16.38
CA GLU A 31 15.41 6.79 -17.23
C GLU A 31 15.09 7.09 -18.69
N THR A 32 16.05 7.69 -19.40
CA THR A 32 15.91 8.13 -20.79
C THR A 32 16.63 7.21 -21.79
N GLY A 33 17.32 6.17 -21.33
CA GLY A 33 18.05 5.21 -22.16
C GLY A 33 17.22 4.06 -22.75
N ALA A 34 15.93 3.98 -22.42
CA ALA A 34 15.00 3.01 -22.99
C ALA A 34 14.28 3.58 -24.21
N THR A 35 13.67 2.72 -25.04
CA THR A 35 12.85 3.11 -26.21
C THR A 35 11.76 4.14 -25.88
N ARG A 36 11.37 4.26 -24.60
CA ARG A 36 10.50 5.32 -24.07
C ARG A 36 11.00 5.79 -22.70
N PRO A 37 11.05 7.11 -22.44
CA PRO A 37 11.38 7.64 -21.11
C PRO A 37 10.41 7.11 -20.07
N ARG A 38 10.94 6.63 -18.95
CA ARG A 38 10.13 6.15 -17.81
C ARG A 38 10.60 6.80 -16.52
N ARG A 39 9.66 7.00 -15.60
CA ARG A 39 9.95 7.48 -14.25
C ARG A 39 10.02 6.28 -13.31
N VAL A 40 11.19 6.06 -12.72
CA VAL A 40 11.45 5.00 -11.76
C VAL A 40 11.35 5.59 -10.36
N TYR A 41 10.60 4.93 -9.48
CA TYR A 41 10.44 5.34 -8.08
C TYR A 41 11.21 4.39 -7.18
N THR A 42 11.93 4.95 -6.21
CA THR A 42 12.73 4.21 -5.24
C THR A 42 12.30 4.59 -3.83
N ILE A 43 12.11 3.60 -2.97
CA ILE A 43 11.75 3.84 -1.57
C ILE A 43 12.91 4.46 -0.79
N THR A 44 12.62 5.46 0.03
CA THR A 44 13.62 6.09 0.91
C THR A 44 13.74 5.33 2.23
N PRO A 45 14.79 5.58 3.04
CA PRO A 45 14.86 5.04 4.41
C PRO A 45 13.62 5.41 5.25
N ALA A 46 13.18 6.68 5.21
CA ALA A 46 11.96 7.12 5.88
C ALA A 46 10.70 6.40 5.34
N GLY A 47 10.63 6.18 4.03
CA GLY A 47 9.58 5.38 3.40
C GLY A 47 9.51 3.95 3.91
N ARG A 48 10.68 3.33 4.17
CA ARG A 48 10.75 1.98 4.73
C ARG A 48 10.24 1.93 6.17
N GLU A 49 10.61 2.90 7.01
CA GLU A 49 10.12 2.98 8.39
C GLU A 49 8.59 3.13 8.43
N VAL A 50 8.02 4.00 7.59
CA VAL A 50 6.57 4.16 7.48
C VAL A 50 5.89 2.88 6.98
N LEU A 51 6.49 2.20 5.99
CA LEU A 51 5.99 0.92 5.50
C LEU A 51 5.93 -0.13 6.62
N GLU A 52 6.96 -0.23 7.45
CA GLU A 52 6.98 -1.17 8.57
C GLU A 52 5.86 -0.88 9.59
N ILE A 53 5.59 0.40 9.88
CA ILE A 53 4.46 0.80 10.74
C ILE A 53 3.13 0.37 10.13
N TRP A 54 2.93 0.62 8.83
CA TRP A 54 1.69 0.23 8.16
C TRP A 54 1.50 -1.28 8.14
N MET A 55 2.56 -2.05 7.87
CA MET A 55 2.49 -3.51 7.88
C MET A 55 2.13 -4.08 9.25
N ARG A 56 2.63 -3.46 10.35
CA ARG A 56 2.20 -3.82 11.70
C ARG A 56 0.71 -3.56 11.92
N GLY A 57 0.21 -2.39 11.49
CA GLY A 57 -1.22 -2.08 11.59
C GLY A 57 -2.11 -3.03 10.78
N VAL A 58 -1.64 -3.51 9.62
CA VAL A 58 -2.34 -4.54 8.83
C VAL A 58 -2.41 -5.86 9.59
N GLU A 59 -1.32 -6.28 10.24
CA GLU A 59 -1.32 -7.50 11.06
C GLU A 59 -2.28 -7.38 12.25
N GLU A 60 -2.27 -6.24 12.96
CA GLU A 60 -3.18 -5.98 14.07
C GLU A 60 -4.66 -6.01 13.61
N MET A 61 -4.95 -5.44 12.44
CA MET A 61 -6.28 -5.49 11.83
C MET A 61 -6.68 -6.92 11.47
N ARG A 62 -5.76 -7.69 10.88
CA ARG A 62 -5.97 -9.11 10.54
C ARG A 62 -6.36 -9.90 11.78
N GLU A 63 -5.61 -9.78 12.87
CA GLU A 63 -5.92 -10.46 14.13
C GLU A 63 -7.29 -10.03 14.70
N ALA A 64 -7.62 -8.74 14.64
CA ALA A 64 -8.91 -8.24 15.13
C ALA A 64 -10.09 -8.83 14.34
N LEU A 65 -9.97 -8.89 13.00
CA LEU A 65 -10.97 -9.50 12.13
C LEU A 65 -11.09 -11.01 12.38
N GLU A 66 -9.96 -11.70 12.57
CA GLU A 66 -9.96 -13.13 12.90
C GLU A 66 -10.69 -13.39 14.23
N ARG A 67 -10.40 -12.61 15.27
CA ARG A 67 -11.11 -12.70 16.56
C ARG A 67 -12.62 -12.49 16.40
N LEU A 68 -13.02 -11.48 15.64
CA LEU A 68 -14.44 -11.21 15.38
C LEU A 68 -15.12 -12.38 14.67
N LEU A 69 -14.48 -12.95 13.65
CA LEU A 69 -15.00 -14.10 12.91
C LEU A 69 -15.12 -15.35 13.79
N GLN A 70 -14.22 -15.56 14.75
CA GLN A 70 -14.31 -16.67 15.69
C GLN A 70 -15.52 -16.53 16.61
N VAL A 71 -15.77 -15.33 17.16
CA VAL A 71 -16.95 -15.07 18.01
C VAL A 71 -18.23 -15.34 17.21
N TRP A 72 -18.35 -14.77 16.02
CA TRP A 72 -19.54 -14.95 15.19
C TRP A 72 -19.79 -16.43 14.83
N LYS A 73 -18.74 -17.20 14.52
CA LYS A 73 -18.86 -18.64 14.25
C LYS A 73 -19.22 -19.44 15.51
N GLY A 74 -18.69 -19.06 16.67
CA GLY A 74 -18.98 -19.70 17.96
C GLY A 74 -20.41 -19.47 18.45
N ASP A 75 -21.00 -18.31 18.14
CA ASP A 75 -22.38 -17.97 18.50
C ASP A 75 -23.43 -18.59 17.56
N THR A 76 -23.01 -19.17 16.43
CA THR A 76 -23.90 -19.82 15.44
C THR A 76 -24.08 -21.33 15.70
N GLN A 77 -23.56 -21.85 16.82
CA GLN A 77 -23.67 -23.28 17.21
C GLN A 77 -24.80 -23.51 18.22
#